data_AF-A0A3N9P5P8-F1
#
_entry.id   AF-A0A3N9P5P8-F1
#
_cell.length_a   1.000
_cell.length_b   1.000
_cell.length_c   1.000
_cell.angle_alpha   90.00
_cell.angle_beta   90.00
_cell.angle_gamma   90.00
#
_symmetry.space_group_name_H-M   'P 1'
#
loop_
_entity.id
_entity.type
_entity.pdbx_description
1 polymer ?
#
loop_
_entity_poly.entity_id
_entity_poly.type
_entity_poly.pdbx_seq_one_letter_code
_entity_poly.pdbx_strand_id
1 'polypeptide(L)'
;MPQVQSIREAFAEASSFLSDLGVSEPQRSSQLLLEHVLDLSGAAYYMALADPFPADKREQWEIAVTRRAGGEPVQYITGEQEFYGRPFEVTPDVLIPRPETELLVEAVLRYAAELWPEGAAELAGKPAGTADKTGGKNGACGDGARGEAGTCAAASGPACSGGTAADEPGAAGVQGERPDAAERGGLRRLTAIDIGAGSGAISVTLAAEAPAWRVLAGDISPAALAVAGRNAERLGAAVELRLGDLLEPFKGLETDILVSNPPYIPGADIAGLQREVRDHEPRTALDGGEDGLDPYRRMMEQLPLLPAPPRLVGFELGFGQAEQVAALLTAAGHWSEIVTVPDLAGIPRHVLGIAR
;
A
#
# COMPACT_ATOMS: atom_id res chain seq x y z
N MET A 1 9.92 34.47 8.35
CA MET A 1 10.11 34.94 6.96
C MET A 1 9.66 36.40 6.84
N PRO A 2 9.94 37.19 5.77
CA PRO A 2 9.27 38.48 5.61
C PRO A 2 7.73 38.31 5.67
N GLN A 3 6.99 39.38 5.96
CA GLN A 3 5.52 39.28 6.07
C GLN A 3 4.90 38.97 4.71
N VAL A 4 4.81 37.68 4.37
CA VAL A 4 4.09 37.16 3.21
C VAL A 4 2.72 37.83 3.15
N GLN A 5 2.43 38.58 2.08
CA GLN A 5 1.19 39.33 1.95
C GLN A 5 0.11 38.50 1.26
N SER A 6 0.48 37.65 0.29
CA SER A 6 -0.44 36.79 -0.46
C SER A 6 0.01 35.33 -0.53
N ILE A 7 -0.91 34.43 -0.89
CA ILE A 7 -0.61 33.00 -1.11
C ILE A 7 0.43 32.82 -2.23
N ARG A 8 0.36 33.63 -3.30
CA ARG A 8 1.37 33.64 -4.37
C ARG A 8 2.76 34.02 -3.88
N GLU A 9 2.87 35.01 -3.00
CA GLU A 9 4.15 35.39 -2.40
C GLU A 9 4.67 34.26 -1.50
N ALA A 10 3.81 33.62 -0.71
CA ALA A 10 4.18 32.45 0.10
C ALA A 10 4.82 31.37 -0.77
N PHE A 11 4.16 31.05 -1.88
CA PHE A 11 4.63 30.06 -2.85
C PHE A 11 6.00 30.44 -3.41
N ALA A 12 6.16 31.68 -3.87
CA ALA A 12 7.39 32.17 -4.49
C ALA A 12 8.56 32.21 -3.50
N GLU A 13 8.33 32.71 -2.28
CA GLU A 13 9.34 32.77 -1.23
C GLU A 13 9.81 31.39 -0.81
N ALA A 14 8.89 30.46 -0.52
CA ALA A 14 9.26 29.11 -0.11
C ALA A 14 9.91 28.31 -1.24
N SER A 15 9.42 28.42 -2.47
CA SER A 15 10.05 27.71 -3.59
C SER A 15 11.46 28.23 -3.88
N SER A 16 11.70 29.55 -3.79
CA SER A 16 13.05 30.11 -3.89
C SER A 16 13.93 29.63 -2.74
N PHE A 17 13.45 29.71 -1.50
CA PHE A 17 14.19 29.30 -0.31
C PHE A 17 14.59 27.82 -0.35
N LEU A 18 13.67 26.93 -0.73
CA LEU A 18 13.95 25.51 -0.88
C LEU A 18 14.94 25.24 -2.03
N SER A 19 14.82 25.98 -3.14
CA SER A 19 15.77 25.90 -4.25
C SER A 19 17.19 26.30 -3.84
N ASP A 20 17.34 27.37 -3.07
CA ASP A 20 18.65 27.86 -2.58
C ASP A 20 19.33 26.83 -1.65
N LEU A 21 18.54 25.99 -0.98
CA LEU A 21 19.01 24.89 -0.15
C LEU A 21 19.25 23.58 -0.91
N GLY A 22 19.02 23.56 -2.23
CA GLY A 22 19.21 22.38 -3.07
C GLY A 22 18.17 21.26 -2.84
N VAL A 23 17.01 21.61 -2.29
CA VAL A 23 15.90 20.68 -2.05
C VAL A 23 15.32 20.21 -3.39
N SER A 24 15.00 18.92 -3.51
CA SER A 24 14.38 18.39 -4.72
C SER A 24 12.96 18.93 -4.92
N GLU A 25 12.63 19.24 -6.18
CA GLU A 25 11.31 19.72 -6.62
C GLU A 25 10.73 20.86 -5.74
N PRO A 26 11.44 22.00 -5.61
CA PRO A 26 11.09 23.02 -4.63
C PRO A 26 9.73 23.70 -4.91
N GLN A 27 9.35 23.86 -6.18
CA GLN A 27 8.04 24.41 -6.56
C GLN A 27 6.90 23.43 -6.20
N ARG A 28 7.07 22.14 -6.49
CA ARG A 28 6.07 21.12 -6.16
C ARG A 28 5.91 20.98 -4.66
N SER A 29 7.03 20.96 -3.92
CA SER A 29 7.03 20.97 -2.46
C SER A 29 6.27 22.18 -1.90
N SER A 30 6.57 23.39 -2.39
CA SER A 30 5.90 24.63 -1.96
C SER A 30 4.39 24.58 -2.20
N GLN A 31 3.95 24.13 -3.38
CA GLN A 31 2.52 23.96 -3.69
C GLN A 31 1.85 22.97 -2.73
N LEU A 32 2.40 21.77 -2.56
CA LEU A 32 1.80 20.73 -1.71
C LEU A 32 1.70 21.17 -0.25
N LEU A 33 2.72 21.87 0.27
CA LEU A 33 2.67 22.42 1.61
C LEU A 33 1.59 23.50 1.76
N LEU A 34 1.38 24.36 0.75
CA LEU A 34 0.31 25.36 0.77
C LEU A 34 -1.07 24.71 0.71
N GLU A 35 -1.26 23.76 -0.20
CA GLU A 35 -2.49 22.98 -0.33
C GLU A 35 -2.85 22.33 1.02
N HIS A 36 -1.87 21.72 1.69
CA HIS A 36 -2.05 21.13 3.02
C HIS A 36 -2.36 22.16 4.13
N VAL A 37 -1.55 23.21 4.26
CA VAL A 37 -1.72 24.20 5.35
C VAL A 37 -3.03 24.96 5.22
N LEU A 38 -3.46 25.25 3.98
CA LEU A 38 -4.66 26.04 3.69
C LEU A 38 -5.91 25.18 3.48
N ASP A 39 -5.79 23.85 3.46
CA ASP A 39 -6.89 22.93 3.13
C ASP A 39 -7.53 23.25 1.77
N LEU A 40 -6.66 23.46 0.76
CA LEU A 40 -7.04 23.79 -0.61
C LEU A 40 -6.51 22.73 -1.57
N SER A 41 -7.24 22.46 -2.64
CA SER A 41 -6.77 21.55 -3.70
C SER A 41 -7.28 21.98 -5.07
N GLY A 42 -6.55 21.57 -6.12
CA GLY A 42 -6.93 21.76 -7.51
C GLY A 42 -7.30 23.21 -7.84
N ALA A 43 -8.47 23.41 -8.45
CA ALA A 43 -8.93 24.73 -8.88
C ALA A 43 -9.04 25.76 -7.72
N ALA A 44 -9.41 25.32 -6.51
CA ALA A 44 -9.55 26.21 -5.37
C ALA A 44 -8.22 26.86 -4.97
N TYR A 45 -7.12 26.08 -5.00
CA TYR A 45 -5.77 26.59 -4.76
C TYR A 45 -5.40 27.70 -5.76
N TYR A 46 -5.60 27.45 -7.06
CA TYR A 46 -5.25 28.44 -8.09
C TYR A 46 -6.07 29.73 -8.02
N MET A 47 -7.35 29.63 -7.64
CA MET A 47 -8.21 30.79 -7.43
C MET A 47 -7.76 31.63 -6.23
N ALA A 48 -7.28 30.98 -5.17
CA ALA A 48 -6.84 31.63 -3.94
C ALA A 48 -5.45 32.29 -4.05
N LEU A 49 -4.67 32.07 -5.11
CA LEU A 49 -3.29 32.59 -5.21
C LEU A 49 -3.17 34.11 -5.00
N ALA A 50 -4.19 34.88 -5.41
CA ALA A 50 -4.19 36.34 -5.26
C ALA A 50 -4.67 36.80 -3.86
N ASP A 51 -5.24 35.90 -3.07
CA ASP A 51 -5.81 36.24 -1.77
C ASP A 51 -4.71 36.52 -0.74
N PRO A 52 -5.01 37.36 0.28
CA PRO A 52 -4.10 37.58 1.39
C PRO A 52 -3.78 36.28 2.12
N PHE A 53 -2.52 36.11 2.55
CA PHE A 53 -2.15 34.92 3.31
C PHE A 53 -2.81 34.93 4.71
N PRO A 54 -3.57 33.89 5.10
CA PRO A 54 -4.29 33.86 6.38
C PRO A 54 -3.34 33.96 7.57
N ALA A 55 -3.59 34.91 8.47
CA ALA A 55 -2.69 35.20 9.59
C ALA A 55 -2.57 34.05 10.59
N ASP A 56 -3.66 33.31 10.80
CA ASP A 56 -3.77 32.13 11.66
C ASP A 56 -3.00 30.91 11.11
N LYS A 57 -2.69 30.90 9.81
CA LYS A 57 -1.95 29.81 9.15
C LYS A 57 -0.44 30.04 9.05
N ARG A 58 0.05 31.21 9.46
CA ARG A 58 1.47 31.59 9.30
C ARG A 58 2.42 30.67 10.06
N GLU A 59 2.10 30.34 11.30
CA GLU A 59 2.94 29.45 12.11
C GLU A 59 3.02 28.04 11.50
N GLN A 60 1.88 27.48 11.08
CA GLN A 60 1.82 26.17 10.42
C GLN A 60 2.65 26.16 9.12
N TRP A 61 2.55 27.23 8.33
CA TRP A 61 3.34 27.41 7.11
C TRP A 61 4.84 27.46 7.37
N GLU A 62 5.28 28.29 8.33
CA GLU A 62 6.70 28.41 8.66
C GLU A 62 7.28 27.09 9.18
N ILE A 63 6.52 26.35 10.00
CA ILE A 63 6.91 25.01 10.48
C ILE A 63 7.06 24.04 9.30
N ALA A 64 6.07 24.00 8.40
CA ALA A 64 6.07 23.09 7.25
C ALA A 64 7.25 23.34 6.31
N VAL A 65 7.51 24.60 5.97
CA VAL A 65 8.65 24.97 5.11
C VAL A 65 9.99 24.67 5.80
N THR A 66 10.08 24.92 7.11
CA THR A 66 11.29 24.61 7.89
C THR A 66 11.58 23.12 7.94
N ARG A 67 10.55 22.28 8.13
CA ARG A 67 10.68 20.81 8.06
C ARG A 67 11.19 20.35 6.69
N ARG A 68 10.60 20.86 5.60
CA ARG A 68 11.05 20.53 4.23
C ARG A 68 12.48 20.98 3.97
N ALA A 69 12.85 22.19 4.39
CA ALA A 69 14.23 22.70 4.33
C ALA A 69 15.21 21.84 5.15
N GLY A 70 14.72 21.21 6.22
CA GLY A 70 15.43 20.22 7.02
C GLY A 70 15.71 18.90 6.31
N GLY A 71 15.20 18.69 5.09
CA GLY A 71 15.34 17.46 4.33
C GLY A 71 14.16 16.50 4.50
N GLU A 72 13.16 16.83 5.32
CA GLU A 72 12.02 15.93 5.49
C GLU A 72 11.20 15.85 4.19
N PRO A 73 10.83 14.65 3.69
CA PRO A 73 9.96 14.50 2.53
C PRO A 73 8.63 15.26 2.70
N VAL A 74 8.16 15.90 1.63
CA VAL A 74 6.90 16.67 1.69
C VAL A 74 5.72 15.79 2.11
N GLN A 75 5.72 14.53 1.71
CA GLN A 75 4.69 13.55 2.03
C GLN A 75 4.62 13.21 3.53
N TYR A 76 5.74 13.19 4.23
CA TYR A 76 5.73 12.99 5.70
C TYR A 76 5.30 14.26 6.44
N ILE A 77 5.45 15.43 5.81
CA ILE A 77 4.95 16.69 6.35
C ILE A 77 3.43 16.76 6.17
N THR A 78 2.92 16.41 4.99
CA THR A 78 1.47 16.39 4.68
C THR A 78 0.74 15.17 5.24
N GLY A 79 1.48 14.09 5.53
CA GLY A 79 0.96 12.81 6.03
C GLY A 79 0.37 11.90 4.95
N GLU A 80 0.45 12.28 3.67
CA GLU A 80 -0.22 11.56 2.58
C GLU A 80 0.60 11.52 1.28
N GLN A 81 0.41 10.45 0.51
CA GLN A 81 0.91 10.26 -0.85
C GLN A 81 -0.20 9.65 -1.71
N GLU A 82 -0.43 10.21 -2.90
CA GLU A 82 -1.34 9.61 -3.87
C GLU A 82 -0.67 8.39 -4.54
N PHE A 83 -1.40 7.29 -4.62
CA PHE A 83 -1.00 6.08 -5.34
C PHE A 83 -2.24 5.44 -5.96
N TYR A 84 -2.20 5.14 -7.25
CA TYR A 84 -3.29 4.56 -8.02
C TYR A 84 -4.61 5.33 -7.85
N GLY A 85 -4.52 6.67 -7.89
CA GLY A 85 -5.64 7.60 -7.72
C GLY A 85 -6.26 7.63 -6.31
N ARG A 86 -5.58 7.10 -5.29
CA ARG A 86 -6.07 7.05 -3.90
C ARG A 86 -5.07 7.71 -2.95
N PRO A 87 -5.52 8.47 -1.94
CA PRO A 87 -4.63 9.02 -0.93
C PRO A 87 -4.25 7.93 0.07
N PHE A 88 -2.97 7.62 0.19
CA PHE A 88 -2.42 6.75 1.23
C PHE A 88 -1.79 7.59 2.33
N GLU A 89 -2.11 7.26 3.58
CA GLU A 89 -1.43 7.78 4.76
C GLU A 89 0.00 7.26 4.74
N VAL A 90 0.96 8.16 4.95
CA VAL A 90 2.37 7.80 5.04
C VAL A 90 3.00 8.46 6.25
N THR A 91 3.95 7.75 6.84
CA THR A 91 4.70 8.18 8.03
C THR A 91 6.16 7.77 7.85
N PRO A 92 7.10 8.28 8.67
CA PRO A 92 8.50 7.84 8.64
C PRO A 92 8.71 6.33 8.88
N ASP A 93 7.68 5.59 9.29
CA ASP A 93 7.74 4.14 9.48
C ASP A 93 7.57 3.34 8.17
N VAL A 94 7.25 3.98 7.05
CA VAL A 94 6.99 3.32 5.76
C VAL A 94 7.66 4.03 4.59
N LEU A 95 8.04 3.25 3.57
CA LEU A 95 8.44 3.81 2.27
C LEU A 95 7.31 4.63 1.67
N ILE A 96 7.63 5.80 1.12
CA ILE A 96 6.66 6.60 0.35
C ILE A 96 6.38 5.88 -0.97
N PRO A 97 5.12 5.53 -1.29
CA PRO A 97 4.77 4.87 -2.55
C PRO A 97 5.30 5.61 -3.78
N ARG A 98 5.85 4.87 -4.74
CA ARG A 98 6.43 5.43 -5.97
C ARG A 98 5.51 5.18 -7.16
N PRO A 99 5.45 6.11 -8.15
CA PRO A 99 4.65 5.92 -9.36
C PRO A 99 5.02 4.63 -10.13
N GLU A 100 6.29 4.24 -10.12
CA GLU A 100 6.77 3.04 -10.80
C GLU A 100 6.08 1.78 -10.26
N THR A 101 5.81 1.71 -8.96
CA THR A 101 5.14 0.58 -8.30
C THR A 101 3.70 0.37 -8.80
N GLU A 102 3.05 1.40 -9.37
CA GLU A 102 1.73 1.24 -10.01
C GLU A 102 1.80 0.28 -11.20
N LEU A 103 2.89 0.30 -11.96
CA LEU A 103 3.09 -0.57 -13.12
C LEU A 103 3.23 -2.05 -12.71
N LEU A 104 3.74 -2.32 -11.50
CA LEU A 104 3.74 -3.68 -10.92
C LEU A 104 2.31 -4.16 -10.70
N VAL A 105 1.47 -3.33 -10.08
CA VAL A 105 0.06 -3.63 -9.81
C VAL A 105 -0.68 -3.89 -11.12
N GLU A 106 -0.52 -3.01 -12.12
CA GLU A 106 -1.11 -3.17 -13.45
C GLU A 106 -0.68 -4.48 -14.12
N ALA A 107 0.61 -4.80 -14.08
CA ALA A 107 1.14 -6.03 -14.67
C ALA A 107 0.56 -7.27 -13.97
N VAL A 108 0.49 -7.28 -12.64
CA VAL A 108 -0.08 -8.38 -11.86
C VAL A 108 -1.56 -8.58 -12.19
N LEU A 109 -2.36 -7.51 -12.20
CA LEU A 109 -3.79 -7.59 -12.56
C LEU A 109 -4.00 -8.12 -13.97
N ARG A 110 -3.22 -7.62 -14.94
CA ARG A 110 -3.27 -8.06 -16.34
C ARG A 110 -2.95 -9.54 -16.48
N TYR A 111 -1.82 -10.01 -15.95
CA TYR A 111 -1.44 -11.42 -16.10
C TYR A 111 -2.31 -12.36 -15.28
N ALA A 112 -2.84 -11.91 -14.14
CA ALA A 112 -3.84 -12.68 -13.43
C ALA A 112 -5.12 -12.86 -14.26
N ALA A 113 -5.57 -11.84 -14.99
CA ALA A 113 -6.71 -11.96 -15.89
C ALA A 113 -6.46 -12.95 -17.04
N GLU A 114 -5.22 -13.06 -17.53
CA GLU A 114 -4.84 -14.07 -18.53
C GLU A 114 -4.80 -15.50 -17.96
N LEU A 115 -4.27 -15.67 -16.75
CA LEU A 115 -4.11 -16.98 -16.10
C LEU A 115 -5.42 -17.54 -15.54
N TRP A 116 -6.35 -16.66 -15.15
CA TRP A 116 -7.64 -16.99 -14.56
C TRP A 116 -8.79 -16.19 -15.23
N PRO A 117 -9.09 -16.46 -16.51
CA PRO A 117 -10.08 -15.70 -17.28
C PRO A 117 -11.50 -15.79 -16.72
N GLU A 118 -11.85 -16.90 -16.08
CA GLU A 118 -13.17 -17.06 -15.44
C GLU A 118 -13.32 -16.16 -14.20
N GLY A 119 -12.22 -15.80 -13.52
CA GLY A 119 -12.21 -14.82 -12.43
C GLY A 119 -12.15 -13.36 -12.93
N ALA A 120 -11.66 -13.13 -14.16
CA ALA A 120 -11.56 -11.80 -14.76
C ALA A 120 -12.93 -11.21 -15.17
N ALA A 121 -13.91 -12.06 -15.47
CA ALA A 121 -15.26 -11.62 -15.81
C ALA A 121 -15.96 -10.89 -14.64
N GLU A 122 -15.58 -11.17 -13.40
CA GLU A 122 -16.06 -10.43 -12.21
C GLU A 122 -15.31 -9.09 -12.00
N LEU A 123 -14.05 -8.99 -12.44
CA LEU A 123 -13.25 -7.76 -12.39
C LEU A 123 -13.75 -6.70 -13.38
N ALA A 124 -14.17 -7.13 -14.58
CA ALA A 124 -14.70 -6.24 -15.62
C ALA A 124 -16.12 -5.69 -15.32
N GLY A 125 -16.77 -6.17 -14.24
CA GLY A 125 -18.17 -5.86 -13.91
C GLY A 125 -18.41 -4.53 -13.18
N LYS A 126 -17.39 -3.70 -12.92
CA LYS A 126 -17.57 -2.39 -12.27
C LYS A 126 -16.92 -1.26 -13.07
N PRO A 127 -17.68 -0.24 -13.50
CA PRO A 127 -17.06 1.03 -13.86
C PRO A 127 -16.48 1.67 -12.59
N ALA A 128 -15.28 2.24 -12.70
CA ALA A 128 -14.72 3.14 -11.71
C ALA A 128 -15.78 4.22 -11.40
N GLY A 129 -16.20 4.28 -10.13
CA GLY A 129 -17.22 5.22 -9.69
C GLY A 129 -16.76 6.66 -9.93
N THR A 130 -17.26 7.27 -10.99
CA THR A 130 -17.30 8.72 -11.12
C THR A 130 -18.15 9.25 -9.98
N ALA A 131 -17.56 10.11 -9.15
CA ALA A 131 -18.28 10.84 -8.12
C ALA A 131 -19.36 11.71 -8.79
N ASP A 132 -20.59 11.19 -8.86
CA ASP A 132 -21.74 11.95 -9.31
C ASP A 132 -22.13 12.96 -8.22
N LYS A 133 -21.65 14.18 -8.37
CA LYS A 133 -22.19 15.35 -7.65
C LYS A 133 -23.47 15.79 -8.35
N THR A 134 -24.56 15.06 -8.13
CA THR A 134 -25.90 15.57 -8.42
C THR A 134 -26.49 16.21 -7.17
N GLY A 135 -26.72 17.53 -7.29
CA GLY A 135 -27.27 18.36 -6.23
C GLY A 135 -28.70 17.99 -5.84
N GLY A 136 -28.93 17.91 -4.54
CA GLY A 136 -30.25 17.95 -3.92
C GLY A 136 -30.37 19.21 -3.08
N LYS A 137 -30.92 20.28 -3.65
CA LYS A 137 -31.57 21.34 -2.87
C LYS A 137 -32.76 20.70 -2.17
N ASN A 138 -32.88 20.86 -0.85
CA ASN A 138 -34.16 21.09 -0.19
C ASN A 138 -33.92 21.69 1.19
N GLY A 139 -34.58 22.82 1.43
CA GLY A 139 -34.53 23.55 2.68
C GLY A 139 -35.25 22.83 3.81
N ALA A 140 -34.89 23.18 5.03
CA ALA A 140 -35.75 22.98 6.19
C ALA A 140 -35.63 24.18 7.12
N CYS A 141 -36.81 24.71 7.45
CA CYS A 141 -37.04 25.77 8.41
C CYS A 141 -36.58 25.36 9.80
N GLY A 142 -36.09 26.34 10.57
CA GLY A 142 -36.02 26.22 12.02
C GLY A 142 -37.43 26.30 12.62
N ASP A 143 -37.68 25.47 13.63
CA ASP A 143 -37.85 25.93 15.01
C ASP A 143 -38.41 24.81 15.89
N GLY A 144 -37.88 24.72 17.11
CA GLY A 144 -38.72 24.52 18.28
C GLY A 144 -38.83 23.11 18.90
N ALA A 145 -38.35 23.07 20.15
CA ALA A 145 -39.00 22.44 21.32
C ALA A 145 -38.50 21.05 21.83
N ARG A 146 -37.76 21.14 22.95
CA ARG A 146 -38.04 20.59 24.30
C ARG A 146 -38.41 19.10 24.48
N GLY A 147 -37.78 18.49 25.50
CA GLY A 147 -38.28 17.34 26.27
C GLY A 147 -37.20 16.28 26.48
N GLU A 148 -36.36 16.37 27.51
CA GLU A 148 -36.51 15.72 28.83
C GLU A 148 -36.39 14.18 28.84
N ALA A 149 -35.34 13.74 29.57
CA ALA A 149 -35.25 12.63 30.52
C ALA A 149 -35.77 11.22 30.17
N GLY A 150 -34.89 10.23 30.35
CA GLY A 150 -35.26 8.82 30.38
C GLY A 150 -34.09 7.88 30.67
N THR A 151 -33.62 7.86 31.91
CA THR A 151 -32.76 6.80 32.48
C THR A 151 -33.47 5.45 32.49
N CYS A 152 -32.76 4.35 32.18
CA CYS A 152 -32.97 3.06 32.85
C CYS A 152 -31.70 2.19 32.78
N ALA A 153 -31.46 1.49 33.88
CA ALA A 153 -30.23 0.82 34.26
C ALA A 153 -30.25 -0.69 33.97
N ALA A 154 -29.04 -1.24 33.86
CA ALA A 154 -28.49 -2.49 34.41
C ALA A 154 -29.36 -3.76 34.59
N ALA A 155 -28.81 -4.89 34.10
CA ALA A 155 -28.69 -6.20 34.78
C ALA A 155 -27.69 -7.07 33.95
N SER A 156 -26.46 -7.43 34.35
CA SER A 156 -25.99 -8.44 35.34
C SER A 156 -26.88 -9.69 35.40
N GLY A 157 -26.55 -10.85 34.80
CA GLY A 157 -25.49 -11.85 35.08
C GLY A 157 -26.16 -13.26 35.02
N PRO A 158 -25.54 -14.41 35.36
CA PRO A 158 -24.12 -14.77 35.46
C PRO A 158 -23.74 -16.06 34.65
N ALA A 159 -22.46 -16.43 34.74
CA ALA A 159 -21.82 -17.62 34.21
C ALA A 159 -22.24 -18.94 34.90
N CYS A 160 -22.00 -20.08 34.24
CA CYS A 160 -21.79 -21.38 34.87
C CYS A 160 -20.75 -22.21 34.11
N SER A 161 -19.93 -22.87 34.91
CA SER A 161 -18.69 -23.57 34.63
C SER A 161 -18.84 -25.09 34.70
N GLY A 162 -17.96 -25.80 33.98
CA GLY A 162 -17.31 -27.03 34.47
C GLY A 162 -17.91 -28.38 34.04
N GLY A 163 -17.04 -29.34 33.74
CA GLY A 163 -17.38 -30.77 33.73
C GLY A 163 -16.59 -31.63 32.74
N THR A 164 -15.57 -32.31 33.26
CA THR A 164 -14.64 -33.27 32.65
C THR A 164 -15.22 -34.69 32.40
N ALA A 165 -14.47 -35.49 31.62
CA ALA A 165 -14.36 -36.97 31.52
C ALA A 165 -14.92 -37.54 30.20
N ALA A 166 -14.07 -37.99 29.27
CA ALA A 166 -13.33 -39.26 29.24
C ALA A 166 -14.24 -40.48 29.09
N ASP A 167 -14.36 -41.00 27.86
CA ASP A 167 -14.57 -42.43 27.56
C ASP A 167 -14.37 -42.69 26.05
N GLU A 168 -13.32 -43.44 25.72
CA GLU A 168 -13.23 -44.34 24.55
C GLU A 168 -13.36 -45.78 25.14
N PRO A 169 -13.87 -46.80 24.41
CA PRO A 169 -13.45 -47.13 23.04
C PRO A 169 -14.53 -47.77 22.14
N GLY A 170 -14.26 -47.84 20.83
CA GLY A 170 -15.09 -48.64 19.91
C GLY A 170 -14.60 -48.64 18.47
N ALA A 171 -13.75 -49.60 18.14
CA ALA A 171 -13.32 -49.88 16.77
C ALA A 171 -14.49 -50.39 15.91
N ALA A 172 -14.75 -49.72 14.79
CA ALA A 172 -15.45 -50.27 13.64
C ALA A 172 -14.90 -49.61 12.38
N GLY A 173 -14.21 -50.41 11.55
CA GLY A 173 -13.71 -49.95 10.27
C GLY A 173 -14.86 -49.66 9.31
N VAL A 174 -14.81 -48.50 8.67
CA VAL A 174 -15.56 -48.22 7.45
C VAL A 174 -14.60 -47.57 6.46
N GLN A 175 -14.32 -48.35 5.43
CA GLN A 175 -13.94 -48.03 4.06
C GLN A 175 -13.69 -46.54 3.75
N GLY A 176 -12.50 -46.27 3.22
CA GLY A 176 -12.11 -44.95 2.73
C GLY A 176 -13.15 -44.38 1.77
N GLU A 177 -13.80 -43.32 2.22
CA GLU A 177 -14.52 -42.39 1.36
C GLU A 177 -13.47 -41.67 0.51
N ARG A 178 -13.51 -41.97 -0.79
CA ARG A 178 -12.89 -41.11 -1.80
C ARG A 178 -13.58 -39.76 -1.65
N PRO A 179 -12.86 -38.63 -1.58
CA PRO A 179 -13.53 -37.34 -1.55
C PRO A 179 -14.40 -37.22 -2.80
N ASP A 180 -15.67 -36.93 -2.53
CA ASP A 180 -16.74 -36.81 -3.50
C ASP A 180 -16.33 -35.93 -4.67
N ALA A 181 -16.59 -36.44 -5.88
CA ALA A 181 -16.41 -35.74 -7.14
C ALA A 181 -17.47 -34.64 -7.36
N ALA A 182 -17.76 -33.84 -6.33
CA ALA A 182 -18.85 -32.86 -6.27
C ALA A 182 -18.40 -31.41 -5.96
N GLU A 183 -17.11 -31.10 -6.00
CA GLU A 183 -16.60 -29.71 -5.98
C GLU A 183 -16.13 -29.23 -7.37
N ARG A 184 -16.98 -29.40 -8.39
CA ARG A 184 -16.77 -28.74 -9.69
C ARG A 184 -17.93 -27.79 -9.93
N GLY A 185 -17.77 -26.53 -9.53
CA GLY A 185 -18.76 -25.49 -9.85
C GLY A 185 -18.70 -24.18 -9.07
N GLY A 186 -17.79 -24.01 -8.11
CA GLY A 186 -17.51 -22.70 -7.51
C GLY A 186 -16.16 -22.19 -7.99
N LEU A 187 -16.11 -20.98 -8.57
CA LEU A 187 -14.84 -20.31 -8.85
C LEU A 187 -14.15 -20.07 -7.51
N ARG A 188 -12.98 -20.68 -7.29
CA ARG A 188 -12.24 -20.45 -6.06
C ARG A 188 -11.68 -19.02 -6.07
N ARG A 189 -11.79 -18.37 -4.91
CA ARG A 189 -11.18 -17.05 -4.66
C ARG A 189 -9.67 -17.13 -4.82
N LEU A 190 -9.09 -16.29 -5.67
CA LEU A 190 -7.64 -16.19 -5.81
C LEU A 190 -7.04 -15.62 -4.52
N THR A 191 -5.91 -16.16 -4.10
CA THR A 191 -5.15 -15.66 -2.94
C THR A 191 -3.88 -14.96 -3.39
N ALA A 192 -3.80 -13.65 -3.12
CA ALA A 192 -2.65 -12.81 -3.40
C ALA A 192 -1.94 -12.42 -2.10
N ILE A 193 -0.61 -12.53 -2.07
CA ILE A 193 0.21 -12.07 -0.95
C ILE A 193 1.14 -10.95 -1.40
N ASP A 194 1.20 -9.89 -0.60
CA ASP A 194 2.10 -8.74 -0.74
C ASP A 194 3.19 -8.83 0.33
N ILE A 195 4.45 -8.93 -0.08
CA ILE A 195 5.60 -9.06 0.83
C ILE A 195 6.29 -7.71 0.98
N GLY A 196 6.41 -7.21 2.21
CA GLY A 196 6.90 -5.86 2.49
C GLY A 196 5.81 -4.81 2.28
N ALA A 197 4.68 -4.98 2.97
CA ALA A 197 3.46 -4.18 2.76
C ALA A 197 3.70 -2.66 2.83
N GLY A 198 4.61 -2.20 3.71
CA GLY A 198 4.88 -0.77 3.89
C GLY A 198 3.60 0.00 4.26
N SER A 199 3.22 0.97 3.44
CA SER A 199 1.96 1.72 3.60
C SER A 199 0.71 0.94 3.16
N GLY A 200 0.87 -0.26 2.60
CA GLY A 200 -0.20 -1.06 1.99
C GLY A 200 -0.48 -0.70 0.53
N ALA A 201 0.36 0.11 -0.13
CA ALA A 201 0.09 0.62 -1.48
C ALA A 201 -0.29 -0.48 -2.49
N ILE A 202 0.47 -1.58 -2.52
CA ILE A 202 0.21 -2.71 -3.42
C ILE A 202 -1.02 -3.50 -2.95
N SER A 203 -1.01 -4.04 -1.73
CA SER A 203 -2.08 -4.89 -1.20
C SER A 203 -3.46 -4.21 -1.15
N VAL A 204 -3.54 -2.97 -0.69
CA VAL A 204 -4.81 -2.21 -0.65
C VAL A 204 -5.33 -1.95 -2.07
N THR A 205 -4.44 -1.61 -3.00
CA THR A 205 -4.84 -1.38 -4.40
C THR A 205 -5.31 -2.68 -5.05
N LEU A 206 -4.59 -3.79 -4.87
CA LEU A 206 -5.03 -5.09 -5.36
C LEU A 206 -6.39 -5.49 -4.78
N ALA A 207 -6.63 -5.28 -3.49
CA ALA A 207 -7.93 -5.58 -2.87
C ALA A 207 -9.05 -4.67 -3.39
N ALA A 208 -8.75 -3.42 -3.77
CA ALA A 208 -9.71 -2.49 -4.32
C ALA A 208 -10.06 -2.78 -5.79
N GLU A 209 -9.04 -3.07 -6.62
CA GLU A 209 -9.21 -3.38 -8.05
C GLU A 209 -9.72 -4.82 -8.27
N ALA A 210 -9.38 -5.74 -7.36
CA ALA A 210 -9.79 -7.12 -7.39
C ALA A 210 -10.50 -7.57 -6.10
N PRO A 211 -11.71 -7.06 -5.82
CA PRO A 211 -12.44 -7.34 -4.58
C PRO A 211 -12.83 -8.82 -4.42
N ALA A 212 -12.85 -9.58 -5.52
CA ALA A 212 -13.06 -11.02 -5.49
C ALA A 212 -11.83 -11.77 -4.92
N TRP A 213 -10.63 -11.19 -4.93
CA TRP A 213 -9.41 -11.84 -4.44
C TRP A 213 -9.30 -11.75 -2.91
N ARG A 214 -8.70 -12.77 -2.29
CA ARG A 214 -8.27 -12.74 -0.90
C ARG A 214 -6.86 -12.16 -0.90
N VAL A 215 -6.71 -10.94 -0.39
CA VAL A 215 -5.42 -10.27 -0.31
C VAL A 215 -4.89 -10.33 1.12
N LEU A 216 -3.64 -10.75 1.25
CA LEU A 216 -2.90 -10.71 2.50
C LEU A 216 -1.63 -9.89 2.30
N ALA A 217 -1.16 -9.22 3.35
CA ALA A 217 0.06 -8.43 3.31
C ALA A 217 0.94 -8.71 4.52
N GLY A 218 2.23 -8.87 4.28
CA GLY A 218 3.23 -9.21 5.28
C GLY A 218 4.27 -8.12 5.41
N ASP A 219 4.69 -7.80 6.62
CA ASP A 219 5.80 -6.88 6.85
C ASP A 219 6.54 -7.29 8.13
N ILE A 220 7.85 -7.03 8.18
CA ILE A 220 8.67 -7.26 9.36
C ILE A 220 8.46 -6.16 10.41
N SER A 221 8.00 -4.98 9.98
CA SER A 221 7.76 -3.82 10.83
C SER A 221 6.32 -3.80 11.36
N PRO A 222 6.11 -3.89 12.69
CA PRO A 222 4.79 -3.69 13.28
C PRO A 222 4.22 -2.29 12.99
N ALA A 223 5.09 -1.28 12.90
CA ALA A 223 4.68 0.09 12.61
C ALA A 223 4.18 0.23 11.17
N ALA A 224 4.85 -0.40 10.20
CA ALA A 224 4.40 -0.44 8.81
C ALA A 224 3.03 -1.13 8.70
N LEU A 225 2.83 -2.28 9.34
CA LEU A 225 1.53 -2.93 9.36
C LEU A 225 0.43 -2.05 9.98
N ALA A 226 0.75 -1.26 11.00
CA ALA A 226 -0.22 -0.32 11.55
C ALA A 226 -0.62 0.77 10.52
N VAL A 227 0.32 1.27 9.71
CA VAL A 227 0.01 2.22 8.62
C VAL A 227 -0.81 1.52 7.53
N ALA A 228 -0.40 0.33 7.07
CA ALA A 228 -1.13 -0.45 6.08
C ALA A 228 -2.57 -0.75 6.53
N GLY A 229 -2.77 -1.07 7.81
CA GLY A 229 -4.09 -1.32 8.40
C GLY A 229 -4.98 -0.08 8.38
N ARG A 230 -4.45 1.08 8.77
CA ARG A 230 -5.20 2.35 8.68
C ARG A 230 -5.56 2.69 7.25
N ASN A 231 -4.66 2.46 6.29
CA ASN A 231 -4.96 2.68 4.87
C ASN A 231 -6.03 1.71 4.34
N ALA A 232 -5.94 0.43 4.70
CA ALA A 232 -6.95 -0.56 4.33
C ALA A 232 -8.34 -0.18 4.88
N GLU A 233 -8.44 0.20 6.16
CA GLU A 233 -9.68 0.67 6.77
C GLU A 233 -10.20 1.95 6.09
N ARG A 234 -9.34 2.96 5.95
CA ARG A 234 -9.68 4.27 5.36
C ARG A 234 -10.17 4.18 3.93
N LEU A 235 -9.58 3.27 3.15
CA LEU A 235 -9.89 3.07 1.72
C LEU A 235 -10.90 1.94 1.48
N GLY A 236 -11.42 1.31 2.54
CA GLY A 236 -12.44 0.26 2.46
C GLY A 236 -11.97 -1.02 1.78
N ALA A 237 -10.67 -1.33 1.88
CA ALA A 237 -10.05 -2.51 1.28
C ALA A 237 -9.91 -3.65 2.29
N ALA A 238 -10.28 -4.86 1.89
CA ALA A 238 -10.16 -6.04 2.74
C ALA A 238 -8.77 -6.70 2.57
N VAL A 239 -7.85 -6.38 3.49
CA VAL A 239 -6.48 -6.92 3.52
C VAL A 239 -6.22 -7.61 4.85
N GLU A 240 -5.75 -8.86 4.84
CA GLU A 240 -5.32 -9.59 6.03
C GLU A 240 -3.83 -9.33 6.30
N LEU A 241 -3.51 -8.66 7.41
CA LEU A 241 -2.14 -8.28 7.76
C LEU A 241 -1.44 -9.34 8.60
N ARG A 242 -0.17 -9.63 8.32
CA ARG A 242 0.64 -10.60 9.06
C ARG A 242 2.05 -10.09 9.36
N LEU A 243 2.45 -10.13 10.63
CA LEU A 243 3.80 -9.76 11.06
C LEU A 243 4.78 -10.90 10.84
N GLY A 244 5.91 -10.61 10.19
CA GLY A 244 7.08 -11.48 10.17
C GLY A 244 7.95 -11.27 8.94
N ASP A 245 8.95 -12.12 8.79
CA ASP A 245 10.01 -11.96 7.79
C ASP A 245 9.64 -12.64 6.48
N LEU A 246 9.50 -11.84 5.42
CA LEU A 246 9.24 -12.30 4.05
C LEU A 246 8.07 -13.31 3.97
N LEU A 247 8.33 -14.56 3.60
CA LEU A 247 7.32 -15.60 3.40
C LEU A 247 6.94 -16.37 4.67
N GLU A 248 7.66 -16.18 5.79
CA GLU A 248 7.40 -16.89 7.05
C GLU A 248 5.95 -16.77 7.55
N PRO A 249 5.29 -15.60 7.51
CA PRO A 249 3.91 -15.46 7.98
C PRO A 249 2.88 -16.20 7.12
N PHE A 250 3.28 -16.66 5.93
CA PHE A 250 2.42 -17.32 4.95
C PHE A 250 2.70 -18.82 4.86
N LYS A 251 3.48 -19.38 5.78
CA LYS A 251 3.76 -20.82 5.81
C LYS A 251 2.48 -21.66 5.78
N GLY A 252 2.41 -22.57 4.82
CA GLY A 252 1.26 -23.46 4.60
C GLY A 252 0.05 -22.80 3.94
N LEU A 253 0.15 -21.54 3.50
CA LEU A 253 -0.92 -20.85 2.78
C LEU A 253 -0.86 -21.15 1.28
N GLU A 254 -1.94 -21.68 0.71
CA GLU A 254 -2.11 -21.74 -0.74
C GLU A 254 -2.12 -20.33 -1.33
N THR A 255 -1.18 -20.07 -2.24
CA THR A 255 -0.93 -18.74 -2.78
C THR A 255 -0.92 -18.82 -4.30
N ASP A 256 -1.71 -17.96 -4.94
CA ASP A 256 -1.79 -17.87 -6.40
C ASP A 256 -0.83 -16.84 -6.97
N ILE A 257 -0.74 -15.72 -6.26
CA ILE A 257 -0.03 -14.52 -6.67
C ILE A 257 0.85 -14.07 -5.51
N LEU A 258 2.14 -13.87 -5.78
CA LEU A 258 3.08 -13.22 -4.85
C LEU A 258 3.57 -11.94 -5.51
N VAL A 259 3.42 -10.82 -4.82
CA VAL A 259 3.93 -9.53 -5.26
C VAL A 259 4.82 -8.93 -4.17
N SER A 260 5.86 -8.20 -4.57
CA SER A 260 6.69 -7.47 -3.61
C SER A 260 7.40 -6.30 -4.28
N ASN A 261 7.50 -5.19 -3.55
CA ASN A 261 8.51 -4.16 -3.77
C ASN A 261 9.52 -4.25 -2.60
N PRO A 262 10.49 -5.18 -2.65
CA PRO A 262 11.43 -5.37 -1.56
C PRO A 262 12.53 -4.30 -1.56
N PRO A 263 13.28 -4.11 -0.46
CA PRO A 263 14.45 -3.24 -0.47
C PRO A 263 15.49 -3.78 -1.46
N TYR A 264 15.97 -2.93 -2.37
CA TYR A 264 16.84 -3.35 -3.48
C TYR A 264 18.13 -2.54 -3.60
N ILE A 265 18.38 -1.61 -2.68
CA ILE A 265 19.54 -0.74 -2.75
C ILE A 265 20.72 -1.45 -2.08
N PRO A 266 21.87 -1.61 -2.75
CA PRO A 266 23.08 -2.09 -2.10
C PRO A 266 23.42 -1.23 -0.88
N GLY A 267 23.73 -1.85 0.25
CA GLY A 267 23.93 -1.15 1.52
C GLY A 267 25.02 -0.08 1.49
N ALA A 268 26.01 -0.24 0.59
CA ALA A 268 27.08 0.73 0.34
C ALA A 268 26.60 1.99 -0.39
N ASP A 269 25.54 1.90 -1.20
CA ASP A 269 25.04 2.99 -2.03
C ASP A 269 24.08 3.92 -1.28
N ILE A 270 23.52 3.45 -0.14
CA ILE A 270 22.55 4.22 0.67
C ILE A 270 23.10 5.59 1.06
N ALA A 271 24.39 5.69 1.38
CA ALA A 271 25.02 6.95 1.77
C ALA A 271 24.98 8.02 0.66
N GLY A 272 24.91 7.59 -0.61
CA GLY A 272 24.85 8.43 -1.80
C GLY A 272 23.43 8.79 -2.26
N LEU A 273 22.39 8.30 -1.59
CA LEU A 273 21.01 8.65 -1.91
C LEU A 273 20.73 10.13 -1.61
N GLN A 274 19.65 10.63 -2.23
CA GLN A 274 19.11 11.95 -1.90
C GLN A 274 18.86 12.05 -0.39
N ARG A 275 19.13 13.23 0.17
CA ARG A 275 19.05 13.49 1.61
C ARG A 275 17.70 13.08 2.19
N GLU A 276 16.64 13.40 1.48
CA GLU A 276 15.26 13.07 1.83
C GLU A 276 15.06 11.57 2.04
N VAL A 277 15.60 10.75 1.15
CA VAL A 277 15.46 9.29 1.21
C VAL A 277 16.40 8.72 2.26
N ARG A 278 17.68 9.12 2.22
CA ARG A 278 18.73 8.60 3.10
C ARG A 278 18.45 8.84 4.58
N ASP A 279 17.98 10.04 4.92
CA ASP A 279 17.91 10.50 6.30
C ASP A 279 16.52 10.31 6.92
N HIS A 280 15.46 10.15 6.12
CA HIS A 280 14.08 10.12 6.63
C HIS A 280 13.28 8.85 6.30
N GLU A 281 13.60 8.12 5.22
CA GLU A 281 12.91 6.87 4.92
C GLU A 281 13.49 5.70 5.72
N PRO A 282 12.69 4.72 6.13
CA PRO A 282 13.15 3.66 7.01
C PRO A 282 14.21 2.81 6.30
N ARG A 283 15.40 2.70 6.90
CA ARG A 283 16.53 1.96 6.32
C ARG A 283 16.15 0.52 5.94
N THR A 284 15.29 -0.13 6.72
CA THR A 284 14.80 -1.49 6.47
C THR A 284 14.00 -1.62 5.17
N ALA A 285 13.44 -0.52 4.64
CA ALA A 285 12.74 -0.49 3.36
C ALA A 285 13.67 -0.12 2.18
N LEU A 286 14.95 0.19 2.44
CA LEU A 286 15.93 0.56 1.42
C LEU A 286 17.02 -0.51 1.24
N ASP A 287 17.54 -1.03 2.34
CA ASP A 287 18.75 -1.87 2.38
C ASP A 287 18.49 -3.30 1.87
N GLY A 288 18.88 -3.55 0.62
CA GLY A 288 18.76 -4.84 -0.05
C GLY A 288 19.97 -5.75 0.15
N GLY A 289 20.88 -5.42 1.07
CA GLY A 289 22.08 -6.21 1.36
C GLY A 289 23.30 -5.80 0.54
N GLU A 290 24.26 -6.72 0.37
CA GLU A 290 25.57 -6.41 -0.23
C GLU A 290 25.47 -5.89 -1.67
N ASP A 291 24.63 -6.52 -2.49
CA ASP A 291 24.41 -6.18 -3.90
C ASP A 291 22.95 -5.79 -4.21
N GLY A 292 22.15 -5.59 -3.17
CA GLY A 292 20.74 -5.23 -3.29
C GLY A 292 19.81 -6.40 -3.65
N LEU A 293 20.32 -7.64 -3.71
CA LEU A 293 19.54 -8.80 -4.16
C LEU A 293 19.14 -9.76 -3.03
N ASP A 294 19.48 -9.48 -1.77
CA ASP A 294 19.28 -10.42 -0.67
C ASP A 294 17.80 -10.77 -0.43
N PRO A 295 16.85 -9.84 -0.45
CA PRO A 295 15.43 -10.20 -0.26
C PRO A 295 14.92 -11.15 -1.31
N TYR A 296 15.32 -10.99 -2.58
CA TYR A 296 14.90 -11.90 -3.65
C TYR A 296 15.45 -13.30 -3.43
N ARG A 297 16.75 -13.43 -3.10
CA ARG A 297 17.37 -14.73 -2.79
C ARG A 297 16.66 -15.42 -1.63
N ARG A 298 16.43 -14.68 -0.54
CA ARG A 298 15.74 -15.20 0.65
C ARG A 298 14.31 -15.61 0.35
N MET A 299 13.57 -14.84 -0.46
CA MET A 299 12.24 -15.25 -0.90
C MET A 299 12.29 -16.54 -1.71
N MET A 300 13.26 -16.71 -2.63
CA MET A 300 13.41 -17.96 -3.37
C MET A 300 13.74 -19.14 -2.44
N GLU A 301 14.59 -18.95 -1.43
CA GLU A 301 14.90 -19.96 -0.41
C GLU A 301 13.68 -20.32 0.46
N GLN A 302 12.78 -19.36 0.70
CA GLN A 302 11.59 -19.53 1.50
C GLN A 302 10.35 -19.99 0.69
N LEU A 303 10.40 -20.06 -0.64
CA LEU A 303 9.29 -20.58 -1.46
C LEU A 303 8.75 -21.94 -0.97
N PRO A 304 9.58 -22.91 -0.51
CA PRO A 304 9.09 -24.18 0.03
C PRO A 304 8.27 -24.07 1.33
N LEU A 305 8.18 -22.89 1.96
CA LEU A 305 7.24 -22.66 3.07
C LEU A 305 5.79 -22.66 2.59
N LEU A 306 5.55 -22.37 1.30
CA LEU A 306 4.24 -22.45 0.68
C LEU A 306 3.95 -23.90 0.25
N PRO A 307 2.69 -24.35 0.24
CA PRO A 307 2.32 -25.70 -0.21
C PRO A 307 2.69 -25.97 -1.68
N ALA A 308 2.70 -24.92 -2.51
CA ALA A 308 3.08 -24.94 -3.91
C ALA A 308 3.61 -23.55 -4.32
N PRO A 309 4.49 -23.44 -5.33
CA PRO A 309 4.92 -22.14 -5.85
C PRO A 309 3.73 -21.37 -6.46
N PRO A 310 3.64 -20.05 -6.27
CA PRO A 310 2.62 -19.22 -6.89
C PRO A 310 2.69 -19.30 -8.42
N ARG A 311 1.53 -19.31 -9.09
CA ARG A 311 1.50 -19.29 -10.57
C ARG A 311 1.94 -17.96 -11.16
N LEU A 312 1.79 -16.88 -10.39
CA LEU A 312 2.23 -15.54 -10.76
C LEU A 312 3.10 -14.97 -9.64
N VAL A 313 4.31 -14.52 -9.98
CA VAL A 313 5.17 -13.75 -9.09
C VAL A 313 5.53 -12.44 -9.78
N GLY A 314 5.54 -11.33 -9.05
CA GLY A 314 5.95 -10.03 -9.55
C GLY A 314 6.82 -9.29 -8.54
N PHE A 315 7.96 -8.79 -9.02
CA PHE A 315 8.91 -8.05 -8.20
C PHE A 315 9.22 -6.69 -8.83
N GLU A 316 9.17 -5.62 -8.03
CA GLU A 316 9.89 -4.37 -8.34
C GLU A 316 11.39 -4.54 -8.05
N LEU A 317 12.23 -3.81 -8.77
CA LEU A 317 13.69 -3.88 -8.65
C LEU A 317 14.40 -2.55 -8.95
N GLY A 318 15.64 -2.48 -8.47
CA GLY A 318 16.55 -1.37 -8.72
C GLY A 318 17.07 -1.36 -10.17
N PHE A 319 17.56 -0.20 -10.59
CA PHE A 319 18.15 -0.02 -11.92
C PHE A 319 19.28 -1.03 -12.17
N GLY A 320 19.20 -1.77 -13.29
CA GLY A 320 20.22 -2.74 -13.68
C GLY A 320 20.10 -4.13 -13.06
N GLN A 321 19.12 -4.38 -12.19
CA GLN A 321 18.96 -5.68 -11.50
C GLN A 321 18.04 -6.68 -12.24
N ALA A 322 17.38 -6.27 -13.32
CA ALA A 322 16.36 -7.09 -14.00
C ALA A 322 16.88 -8.45 -14.47
N GLU A 323 18.05 -8.50 -15.10
CA GLU A 323 18.63 -9.77 -15.57
C GLU A 323 18.96 -10.72 -14.42
N GLN A 324 19.45 -10.18 -13.29
CA GLN A 324 19.82 -10.98 -12.12
C GLN A 324 18.57 -11.55 -11.43
N VAL A 325 17.52 -10.75 -11.26
CA VAL A 325 16.24 -11.21 -10.68
C VAL A 325 15.56 -12.22 -11.61
N ALA A 326 15.57 -11.98 -12.93
CA ALA A 326 15.06 -12.94 -13.91
C ALA A 326 15.82 -14.28 -13.88
N ALA A 327 17.14 -14.25 -13.69
CA ALA A 327 17.96 -15.44 -13.54
C ALA A 327 17.61 -16.22 -12.25
N LEU A 328 17.32 -15.53 -11.14
CA LEU A 328 16.86 -16.17 -9.90
C LEU A 328 15.53 -16.92 -10.11
N LEU A 329 14.55 -16.27 -10.75
CA LEU A 329 13.26 -16.91 -11.06
C LEU A 329 13.43 -18.10 -12.01
N THR A 330 14.28 -17.96 -13.03
CA THR A 330 14.59 -19.04 -13.98
C THR A 330 15.24 -20.23 -13.27
N ALA A 331 16.19 -19.97 -12.36
CA ALA A 331 16.89 -21.00 -11.61
C ALA A 331 15.97 -21.75 -10.63
N ALA A 332 14.95 -21.08 -10.08
CA ALA A 332 13.93 -21.73 -9.25
C ALA A 332 13.08 -22.73 -10.06
N GLY A 333 12.91 -22.51 -11.37
CA GLY A 333 12.34 -23.49 -12.29
C GLY A 333 10.82 -23.72 -12.18
N HIS A 334 10.10 -22.81 -11.51
CA HIS A 334 8.64 -22.92 -11.31
C HIS A 334 7.80 -22.21 -12.38
N TRP A 335 8.39 -21.28 -13.13
CA TRP A 335 7.70 -20.43 -14.09
C TRP A 335 8.16 -20.71 -15.52
N SER A 336 7.20 -20.93 -16.41
CA SER A 336 7.43 -21.23 -17.83
C SER A 336 7.79 -19.99 -18.65
N GLU A 337 7.45 -18.80 -18.15
CA GLU A 337 7.67 -17.52 -18.81
C GLU A 337 8.18 -16.51 -17.78
N ILE A 338 9.22 -15.76 -18.15
CA ILE A 338 9.76 -14.63 -17.37
C ILE A 338 9.60 -13.36 -18.20
N VAL A 339 8.97 -12.34 -17.62
CA VAL A 339 8.67 -11.09 -18.31
C VAL A 339 9.30 -9.92 -17.56
N THR A 340 10.01 -9.06 -18.29
CA THR A 340 10.51 -7.78 -17.77
C THR A 340 9.56 -6.66 -18.18
N VAL A 341 9.10 -5.85 -17.22
CA VAL A 341 8.24 -4.69 -17.46
C VAL A 341 9.03 -3.41 -17.18
N PRO A 342 9.25 -2.57 -18.20
CA PRO A 342 9.92 -1.29 -18.01
C PRO A 342 8.98 -0.23 -17.44
N ASP A 343 9.56 0.83 -16.86
CA ASP A 343 8.85 2.06 -16.56
C ASP A 343 8.57 2.89 -17.84
N LEU A 344 7.93 4.05 -17.66
CA LEU A 344 7.59 4.97 -18.75
C LEU A 344 8.83 5.55 -19.46
N ALA A 345 10.01 5.50 -18.84
CA ALA A 345 11.28 5.90 -19.45
C ALA A 345 11.98 4.72 -20.18
N GLY A 346 11.36 3.54 -20.20
CA GLY A 346 11.92 2.34 -20.83
C GLY A 346 12.94 1.61 -19.97
N ILE A 347 13.09 1.98 -18.69
CA ILE A 347 14.02 1.35 -17.76
C ILE A 347 13.35 0.10 -17.17
N PRO A 348 13.98 -1.09 -17.22
CA PRO A 348 13.49 -2.27 -16.52
C PRO A 348 13.30 -2.02 -15.02
N ARG A 349 12.05 -2.11 -14.54
CA ARG A 349 11.70 -1.90 -13.13
C ARG A 349 10.99 -3.07 -12.48
N HIS A 350 10.47 -3.99 -13.28
CA HIS A 350 9.78 -5.15 -12.73
C HIS A 350 10.14 -6.41 -13.49
N VAL A 351 10.16 -7.53 -12.79
CA VAL A 351 10.27 -8.86 -13.37
C VAL A 351 9.15 -9.73 -12.83
N LEU A 352 8.47 -10.44 -13.73
CA LEU A 352 7.40 -11.36 -13.42
C LEU A 352 7.77 -12.79 -13.81
N GLY A 353 7.38 -13.75 -12.97
CA GLY A 353 7.39 -15.17 -13.28
C GLY A 353 5.97 -15.69 -13.46
N ILE A 354 5.71 -16.39 -14.57
CA ILE A 354 4.38 -16.85 -14.97
C ILE A 354 4.41 -18.36 -15.26
N ALA A 355 3.54 -19.13 -14.60
CA ALA A 355 3.33 -20.55 -14.82
C ALA A 355 2.01 -20.79 -15.57
N ARG A 356 2.10 -20.93 -16.89
CA ARG A 356 0.93 -21.06 -17.78
C ARG A 356 0.30 -22.43 -17.72
#